data_AF-A0A9E6SC71-F1
#
_entry.id   AF-A0A9E6SC71-F1
#
_cell.length_a   1.000
_cell.length_b   1.000
_cell.length_c   1.000
_cell.angle_alpha   90.00
_cell.angle_beta   90.00
_cell.angle_gamma   90.00
#
_symmetry.space_group_name_H-M   'P 1'
#
loop_
_entity.id
_entity.type
_entity.pdbx_description
1 polymer ?
#
loop_
_entity_poly.entity_id
_entity_poly.type
_entity_poly.pdbx_seq_one_letter_code
_entity_poly.pdbx_strand_id
1 'polypeptide(L)'
;MCAMILAAGRGERMRPLTDHLPKPLVEVRGKPLIVHHIEKLVAVGVDRVVINVSYRAEDIRNALGDGGRFGCELKYSYEAEPLESGGGVATAAAFFNQPNLILVSADIFSEIDYAQFLECRSFEPGEGDWSSDAHFFLVPRSEDRPGGEFALGSDGRLHEAGPRQTLANIGLLRTALIADWPRNQRFALLPHYRDWVAQGRVTGQLHTGLWCNVTTAGDVETLNRR
;
A
#
# COMPACT_ATOMS: atom_id res chain seq x y z
N MET A 1 2.38 -7.10 14.30
CA MET A 1 2.96 -6.35 13.13
C MET A 1 2.19 -5.07 12.90
N CYS A 2 2.78 -4.07 12.23
CA CYS A 2 2.11 -2.80 11.93
C CYS A 2 1.91 -2.64 10.42
N ALA A 3 0.79 -2.05 10.03
CA ALA A 3 0.51 -1.71 8.64
C ALA A 3 -0.05 -0.30 8.49
N MET A 4 0.05 0.23 7.27
CA MET A 4 -0.59 1.46 6.87
C MET A 4 -1.35 1.27 5.54
N ILE A 5 -2.57 1.79 5.49
CA ILE A 5 -3.37 1.87 4.27
C ILE A 5 -3.48 3.33 3.83
N LEU A 6 -3.06 3.63 2.60
CA LEU A 6 -3.13 4.97 1.99
C LEU A 6 -4.54 5.25 1.46
N ALA A 7 -5.31 6.06 2.18
CA ALA A 7 -6.75 6.28 1.95
C ALA A 7 -7.17 7.77 1.87
N ALA A 8 -6.22 8.73 1.89
CA ALA A 8 -6.54 10.16 1.90
C ALA A 8 -7.07 10.72 0.55
N GLY A 9 -6.93 9.98 -0.55
CA GLY A 9 -7.27 10.45 -1.89
C GLY A 9 -8.77 10.61 -2.14
N ARG A 10 -9.15 11.66 -2.89
CA ARG A 10 -10.55 11.95 -3.23
C ARG A 10 -11.19 10.93 -4.18
N GLY A 11 -10.41 10.33 -5.10
CA GLY A 11 -10.95 9.41 -6.11
C GLY A 11 -11.72 10.12 -7.23
N GLU A 12 -11.19 11.22 -7.77
CA GLU A 12 -11.87 12.10 -8.73
C GLU A 12 -12.34 11.40 -10.01
N ARG A 13 -11.60 10.38 -10.47
CA ARG A 13 -11.93 9.60 -11.67
C ARG A 13 -13.16 8.68 -11.51
N MET A 14 -13.65 8.51 -10.28
CA MET A 14 -14.85 7.72 -9.98
C MET A 14 -16.09 8.58 -9.74
N ARG A 15 -16.04 9.88 -10.03
CA ARG A 15 -17.23 10.73 -9.92
C ARG A 15 -18.31 10.29 -10.92
N PRO A 16 -19.60 10.38 -10.56
CA PRO A 16 -20.14 11.02 -9.35
C PRO A 16 -20.18 10.13 -8.10
N LEU A 17 -19.83 8.84 -8.19
CA LEU A 17 -19.89 7.91 -7.04
C LEU A 17 -19.11 8.44 -5.83
N THR A 18 -17.90 8.94 -6.07
CA THR A 18 -17.03 9.45 -5.02
C THR A 18 -17.41 10.82 -4.45
N ASP A 19 -18.43 11.51 -5.00
CA ASP A 19 -18.94 12.73 -4.38
C ASP A 19 -19.72 12.43 -3.08
N HIS A 20 -20.24 11.20 -2.93
CA HIS A 20 -21.04 10.77 -1.79
C HIS A 20 -20.45 9.60 -1.00
N LEU A 21 -19.51 8.85 -1.57
CA LEU A 21 -18.90 7.68 -0.95
C LEU A 21 -17.37 7.73 -1.12
N PRO A 22 -16.56 7.84 -0.05
CA PRO A 22 -15.11 7.85 -0.21
C PRO A 22 -14.66 6.55 -0.87
N LYS A 23 -13.70 6.66 -1.81
CA LYS A 23 -13.20 5.55 -2.62
C LYS A 23 -12.85 4.27 -1.82
N PRO A 24 -12.18 4.34 -0.65
CA PRO A 24 -11.90 3.15 0.18
C PRO A 24 -13.15 2.35 0.60
N LEU A 25 -14.32 3.01 0.66
CA LEU A 25 -15.59 2.39 1.03
C LEU A 25 -16.40 1.86 -0.16
N VAL A 26 -15.92 2.03 -1.40
CA VAL A 26 -16.58 1.46 -2.58
C VAL A 26 -16.57 -0.05 -2.49
N GLU A 27 -17.73 -0.67 -2.71
CA GLU A 27 -17.89 -2.12 -2.61
C GLU A 27 -17.38 -2.83 -3.87
N VAL A 28 -16.50 -3.78 -3.65
CA VAL A 28 -16.01 -4.74 -4.65
C VAL A 28 -16.22 -6.13 -4.09
N ARG A 29 -16.85 -7.01 -4.86
CA ARG A 29 -17.23 -8.38 -4.47
C ARG A 29 -17.99 -8.41 -3.13
N GLY A 30 -18.97 -7.51 -2.99
CA GLY A 30 -19.85 -7.43 -1.83
C GLY A 30 -19.21 -6.90 -0.55
N LYS A 31 -18.02 -6.28 -0.63
CA LYS A 31 -17.27 -5.79 0.53
C LYS A 31 -16.52 -4.49 0.19
N PRO A 32 -16.45 -3.51 1.11
CA PRO A 32 -15.69 -2.29 0.87
C PRO A 32 -14.22 -2.57 0.56
N LEU A 33 -13.65 -1.86 -0.41
CA LEU A 33 -12.29 -2.10 -0.92
C LEU A 33 -11.23 -2.15 0.19
N ILE A 34 -11.30 -1.22 1.15
CA ILE A 34 -10.38 -1.17 2.29
C ILE A 34 -10.49 -2.38 3.21
N VAL A 35 -11.68 -2.97 3.34
CA VAL A 35 -11.93 -4.09 4.26
C VAL A 35 -11.23 -5.36 3.76
N HIS A 36 -11.14 -5.56 2.44
CA HIS A 36 -10.35 -6.67 1.87
C HIS A 36 -8.88 -6.61 2.33
N HIS A 37 -8.30 -5.42 2.44
CA HIS A 37 -6.92 -5.27 2.92
C HIS A 37 -6.82 -5.43 4.44
N ILE A 38 -7.73 -4.84 5.21
CA ILE A 38 -7.73 -4.98 6.68
C ILE A 38 -7.77 -6.46 7.07
N GLU A 39 -8.65 -7.25 6.46
CA GLU A 39 -8.76 -8.69 6.78
C GLU A 39 -7.49 -9.46 6.40
N LYS A 40 -6.90 -9.19 5.22
CA LYS A 40 -5.62 -9.82 4.81
C LYS A 40 -4.48 -9.46 5.75
N LEU A 41 -4.43 -8.21 6.22
CA LEU A 41 -3.42 -7.75 7.19
C LEU A 41 -3.59 -8.45 8.55
N VAL A 42 -4.81 -8.52 9.05
CA VAL A 42 -5.11 -9.22 10.32
C VAL A 42 -4.76 -10.70 10.22
N ALA A 43 -5.09 -11.35 9.10
CA ALA A 43 -4.81 -12.77 8.88
C ALA A 43 -3.33 -13.11 9.00
N VAL A 44 -2.44 -12.14 8.76
CA VAL A 44 -0.99 -12.31 8.89
C VAL A 44 -0.44 -11.76 10.21
N GLY A 45 -1.29 -11.43 11.19
CA GLY A 45 -0.87 -10.99 12.53
C GLY A 45 -0.56 -9.49 12.64
N VAL A 46 -1.11 -8.65 11.76
CA VAL A 46 -1.10 -7.20 11.97
C VAL A 46 -2.08 -6.84 13.09
N ASP A 47 -1.56 -6.27 14.16
CA ASP A 47 -2.32 -5.86 15.34
C ASP A 47 -2.77 -4.39 15.29
N ARG A 48 -2.09 -3.56 14.49
CA ARG A 48 -2.40 -2.15 14.28
C ARG A 48 -2.35 -1.78 12.80
N VAL A 49 -3.44 -1.20 12.31
CA VAL A 49 -3.53 -0.63 10.96
C VAL A 49 -3.75 0.88 11.06
N VAL A 50 -2.83 1.65 10.49
CA VAL A 50 -2.93 3.10 10.39
C VAL A 50 -3.56 3.47 9.04
N ILE A 51 -4.55 4.34 9.04
CA ILE A 51 -5.26 4.77 7.84
C ILE A 51 -5.11 6.28 7.76
N ASN A 52 -4.44 6.81 6.73
CA ASN A 52 -4.47 8.25 6.51
C ASN A 52 -5.79 8.65 5.84
N VAL A 53 -6.39 9.73 6.31
CA VAL A 53 -7.71 10.18 5.87
C VAL A 53 -7.70 11.68 5.66
N SER A 54 -8.38 12.14 4.60
CA SER A 54 -8.58 13.56 4.32
C SER A 54 -10.00 13.78 3.82
N TYR A 55 -10.27 13.41 2.56
CA TYR A 55 -11.61 13.51 1.99
C TYR A 55 -12.59 12.56 2.68
N ARG A 56 -13.70 13.11 3.21
CA ARG A 56 -14.77 12.37 3.92
C ARG A 56 -14.23 11.43 5.02
N ALA A 57 -13.23 11.89 5.75
CA ALA A 57 -12.57 11.13 6.80
C ALA A 57 -13.54 10.53 7.85
N GLU A 58 -14.55 11.30 8.26
CA GLU A 58 -15.53 10.83 9.24
C GLU A 58 -16.39 9.68 8.72
N ASP A 59 -16.68 9.60 7.42
CA ASP A 59 -17.41 8.44 6.87
C ASP A 59 -16.57 7.17 6.95
N ILE A 60 -15.27 7.28 6.64
CA ILE A 60 -14.33 6.16 6.76
C ILE A 60 -14.25 5.70 8.23
N ARG A 61 -14.09 6.65 9.17
CA ARG A 61 -14.03 6.33 10.60
C ARG A 61 -15.34 5.73 11.11
N ASN A 62 -16.49 6.30 10.76
CA ASN A 62 -17.80 5.79 11.18
C ASN A 62 -18.06 4.39 10.61
N ALA A 63 -17.70 4.16 9.36
CA ALA A 63 -17.87 2.86 8.71
C ALA A 63 -16.97 1.78 9.32
N LEU A 64 -15.73 2.11 9.69
CA LEU A 64 -14.70 1.14 10.11
C LEU A 64 -14.57 0.96 11.63
N GLY A 65 -14.92 1.98 12.42
CA GLY A 65 -14.85 1.97 13.89
C GLY A 65 -13.42 2.04 14.43
N ASP A 66 -13.17 1.42 15.58
CA ASP A 66 -11.85 1.35 16.21
C ASP A 66 -11.02 0.13 15.78
N GLY A 67 -11.59 -0.74 14.94
CA GLY A 67 -10.96 -1.98 14.50
C GLY A 67 -11.37 -3.24 15.25
N GLY A 68 -12.08 -3.13 16.39
CA GLY A 68 -12.38 -4.27 17.25
C GLY A 68 -13.09 -5.41 16.50
N ARG A 69 -14.02 -5.08 15.59
CA ARG A 69 -14.73 -6.06 14.76
C ARG A 69 -13.83 -6.83 13.78
N PHE A 70 -12.65 -6.30 13.48
CA PHE A 70 -11.67 -6.92 12.61
C PHE A 70 -10.57 -7.65 13.39
N GLY A 71 -10.52 -7.52 14.72
CA GLY A 71 -9.45 -8.11 15.52
C GLY A 71 -8.12 -7.34 15.50
N CYS A 72 -8.14 -6.05 15.19
CA CYS A 72 -6.97 -5.17 15.28
C CYS A 72 -7.34 -3.77 15.82
N GLU A 73 -6.33 -2.94 16.06
CA GLU A 73 -6.49 -1.52 16.36
C GLU A 73 -6.40 -0.69 15.07
N LEU A 74 -7.45 0.07 14.75
CA LEU A 74 -7.40 1.07 13.69
C LEU A 74 -6.99 2.43 14.26
N LYS A 75 -5.97 3.04 13.66
CA LYS A 75 -5.56 4.43 13.91
C LYS A 75 -5.83 5.28 12.68
N TYR A 76 -6.32 6.50 12.89
CA TYR A 76 -6.62 7.44 11.82
C TYR A 76 -5.64 8.60 11.85
N SER A 77 -4.86 8.76 10.78
CA SER A 77 -3.96 9.89 10.57
C SER A 77 -4.67 10.94 9.72
N TYR A 78 -5.16 12.00 10.35
CA TYR A 78 -5.93 13.04 9.67
C TYR A 78 -5.02 14.03 8.93
N GLU A 79 -5.34 14.28 7.67
CA GLU A 79 -4.67 15.25 6.81
C GLU A 79 -5.66 16.36 6.43
N ALA A 80 -5.32 17.62 6.72
CA ALA A 80 -6.15 18.78 6.37
C ALA A 80 -6.41 18.86 4.86
N GLU A 81 -5.38 18.55 4.08
CA GLU A 81 -5.43 18.35 2.63
C GLU A 81 -4.57 17.13 2.28
N PRO A 82 -4.85 16.40 1.18
CA PRO A 82 -4.08 15.22 0.80
C PRO A 82 -2.58 15.55 0.63
N LEU A 83 -1.73 14.93 1.46
CA LEU A 83 -0.29 15.17 1.51
C LEU A 83 0.51 14.33 0.50
N GLU A 84 -0.17 13.70 -0.46
CA GLU A 84 0.42 12.69 -1.34
C GLU A 84 0.95 11.47 -0.52
N SER A 85 1.48 10.46 -1.20
CA SER A 85 1.78 9.17 -0.56
C SER A 85 2.93 9.26 0.45
N GLY A 86 3.98 10.03 0.17
CA GLY A 86 5.13 10.16 1.05
C GLY A 86 4.82 11.02 2.28
N GLY A 87 4.14 12.14 2.05
CA GLY A 87 3.67 13.04 3.10
C GLY A 87 2.73 12.36 4.09
N GLY A 88 1.81 11.52 3.57
CA GLY A 88 0.90 10.74 4.41
C GLY A 88 1.65 9.72 5.28
N VAL A 89 2.60 8.97 4.71
CA VAL A 89 3.42 8.01 5.45
C VAL A 89 4.24 8.69 6.54
N ALA A 90 4.92 9.79 6.22
CA ALA A 90 5.73 10.55 7.18
C ALA A 90 4.89 11.11 8.33
N THR A 91 3.71 11.62 8.03
CA THR A 91 2.79 12.19 9.04
C THR A 91 2.23 11.10 9.96
N ALA A 92 1.89 9.95 9.39
CA ALA A 92 1.41 8.78 10.14
C ALA A 92 2.49 8.09 10.99
N ALA A 93 3.77 8.44 10.82
CA ALA A 93 4.89 7.76 11.46
C ALA A 93 4.82 7.72 12.99
N ALA A 94 4.15 8.69 13.62
CA ALA A 94 3.92 8.71 15.06
C ALA A 94 3.06 7.55 15.57
N PHE A 95 2.29 6.87 14.70
CA PHE A 95 1.44 5.74 15.06
C PHE A 95 2.13 4.38 14.90
N PHE A 96 3.25 4.32 14.19
CA PHE A 96 3.97 3.07 13.94
C PHE A 96 4.65 2.58 15.22
N ASN A 97 4.38 1.34 15.59
CA ASN A 97 4.85 0.71 16.83
C ASN A 97 5.77 -0.50 16.58
N GLN A 98 6.22 -0.69 15.34
CA GLN A 98 7.00 -1.85 14.91
C GLN A 98 8.15 -1.42 14.00
N PRO A 99 9.24 -2.21 13.92
CA PRO A 99 10.39 -1.89 13.06
C PRO A 99 10.09 -2.02 11.55
N ASN A 100 9.02 -2.76 11.20
CA ASN A 100 8.59 -3.00 9.83
C ASN A 100 7.13 -2.57 9.66
N LEU A 101 6.82 -2.05 8.49
CA LEU A 101 5.51 -1.52 8.10
C LEU A 101 5.07 -2.14 6.78
N ILE A 102 3.93 -2.83 6.78
CA ILE A 102 3.25 -3.18 5.53
C ILE A 102 2.52 -1.93 5.03
N LEU A 103 2.81 -1.48 3.81
CA LEU A 103 2.18 -0.31 3.19
C LEU A 103 1.33 -0.73 1.99
N VAL A 104 0.07 -0.30 1.97
CA VAL A 104 -0.92 -0.70 0.96
C VAL A 104 -1.68 0.54 0.48
N SER A 105 -1.94 0.66 -0.82
CA SER A 105 -2.88 1.69 -1.32
C SER A 105 -4.33 1.21 -1.22
N ALA A 106 -5.22 2.05 -0.68
CA ALA A 106 -6.62 1.70 -0.45
C ALA A 106 -7.42 1.50 -1.75
N ASP A 107 -6.89 1.92 -2.89
CA ASP A 107 -7.55 1.85 -4.18
C ASP A 107 -7.21 0.63 -5.03
N ILE A 108 -6.62 -0.37 -4.40
CA ILE A 108 -6.24 -1.61 -5.07
C ILE A 108 -7.18 -2.72 -4.67
N PHE A 109 -7.68 -3.46 -5.66
CA PHE A 109 -8.19 -4.81 -5.43
C PHE A 109 -7.14 -5.82 -5.83
N SER A 110 -6.83 -6.79 -4.97
CA SER A 110 -5.80 -7.79 -5.28
C SER A 110 -5.95 -9.08 -4.48
N GLU A 111 -5.63 -10.19 -5.15
CA GLU A 111 -5.49 -11.55 -4.60
C GLU A 111 -4.06 -11.86 -4.11
N ILE A 112 -3.18 -10.85 -3.98
CA ILE A 112 -1.88 -11.03 -3.33
C ILE A 112 -2.08 -11.59 -1.92
N ASP A 113 -1.38 -12.68 -1.60
CA ASP A 113 -1.33 -13.28 -0.28
C ASP A 113 -0.32 -12.54 0.60
N TYR A 114 -0.81 -11.90 1.66
CA TYR A 114 0.05 -11.12 2.55
C TYR A 114 0.93 -12.02 3.42
N ALA A 115 0.64 -13.34 3.52
CA ALA A 115 1.50 -14.27 4.26
C ALA A 115 2.90 -14.36 3.65
N GLN A 116 3.05 -14.04 2.36
CA GLN A 116 4.35 -13.96 1.68
C GLN A 116 5.27 -12.88 2.29
N PHE A 117 4.73 -11.88 3.00
CA PHE A 117 5.55 -10.95 3.76
C PHE A 117 6.26 -11.59 4.95
N LEU A 118 5.69 -12.68 5.52
CA LEU A 118 6.27 -13.42 6.63
C LEU A 118 7.43 -14.31 6.19
N GLU A 119 7.38 -14.78 4.94
CA GLU A 119 8.44 -15.57 4.30
C GLU A 119 9.60 -14.71 3.81
N CYS A 120 9.36 -13.40 3.73
CA CYS A 120 10.31 -12.44 3.24
C CYS A 120 11.47 -12.24 4.23
N ARG A 121 12.61 -12.89 3.96
CA ARG A 121 13.85 -12.77 4.76
C ARG A 121 14.51 -11.39 4.70
N SER A 122 13.88 -10.45 3.99
CA SER A 122 14.33 -9.08 3.74
C SER A 122 14.78 -8.29 4.96
N PHE A 123 14.36 -8.65 6.17
CA PHE A 123 14.64 -7.92 7.41
C PHE A 123 15.32 -8.74 8.51
N GLU A 124 15.74 -9.99 8.23
CA GLU A 124 16.52 -10.77 9.20
C GLU A 124 17.95 -10.20 9.29
N PRO A 125 18.46 -9.86 10.50
CA PRO A 125 19.88 -9.59 10.68
C PRO A 125 20.65 -10.91 10.60
N GLY A 126 20.98 -11.35 9.39
CA GLY A 126 21.81 -12.52 9.13
C GLY A 126 23.20 -12.13 8.63
N GLU A 127 24.21 -12.94 8.97
CA GLU A 127 25.54 -12.85 8.34
C GLU A 127 25.41 -13.09 6.82
N GLY A 128 25.61 -12.02 6.04
CA GLY A 128 25.46 -12.00 4.59
C GLY A 128 24.82 -10.69 4.14
N ASP A 129 25.19 -10.21 2.96
CA ASP A 129 24.85 -8.91 2.34
C ASP A 129 23.35 -8.73 1.94
N TRP A 130 22.44 -9.37 2.69
CA TRP A 130 21.02 -9.50 2.39
C TRP A 130 20.11 -8.56 3.23
N SER A 131 20.67 -7.52 3.85
CA SER A 131 19.83 -6.51 4.52
C SER A 131 19.14 -5.63 3.48
N SER A 132 17.91 -5.97 3.09
CA SER A 132 17.08 -5.06 2.30
C SER A 132 16.26 -4.16 3.23
N ASP A 133 15.89 -3.00 2.71
CA ASP A 133 15.16 -1.97 3.44
C ASP A 133 13.70 -1.90 3.02
N ALA A 134 13.40 -2.35 1.81
CA ALA A 134 12.04 -2.53 1.34
C ALA A 134 11.90 -3.78 0.48
N HIS A 135 10.69 -4.33 0.49
CA HIS A 135 10.25 -5.38 -0.40
C HIS A 135 8.92 -4.98 -1.05
N PHE A 136 8.84 -5.01 -2.38
CA PHE A 136 7.63 -4.65 -3.11
C PHE A 136 7.06 -5.79 -3.94
N PHE A 137 5.74 -5.88 -3.99
CA PHE A 137 5.07 -6.62 -5.04
C PHE A 137 5.07 -5.82 -6.33
N LEU A 138 5.37 -6.50 -7.44
CA LEU A 138 5.28 -6.00 -8.80
C LEU A 138 4.18 -6.75 -9.54
N VAL A 139 3.58 -6.12 -10.55
CA VAL A 139 2.65 -6.76 -11.48
C VAL A 139 3.15 -6.69 -12.92
N PRO A 140 2.89 -7.72 -13.75
CA PRO A 140 3.30 -7.75 -15.13
C PRO A 140 2.81 -6.55 -15.93
N ARG A 141 3.57 -6.23 -16.98
CA ARG A 141 3.11 -5.34 -18.05
C ARG A 141 1.89 -5.97 -18.73
N SER A 142 0.98 -5.13 -19.18
CA SER A 142 -0.18 -5.53 -19.98
C SER A 142 -0.38 -4.52 -21.11
N GLU A 143 -1.24 -4.82 -22.09
CA GLU A 143 -1.47 -3.92 -23.23
C GLU A 143 -1.97 -2.53 -22.78
N ASP A 144 -2.78 -2.50 -21.72
CA ASP A 144 -3.26 -1.30 -21.04
C ASP A 144 -2.22 -0.67 -20.08
N ARG A 145 -1.13 -1.38 -19.76
CA ARG A 145 -0.03 -0.94 -18.90
C ARG A 145 1.33 -1.31 -19.52
N PRO A 146 1.76 -0.58 -20.56
CA PRO A 146 2.93 -0.97 -21.34
C PRO A 146 4.27 -0.76 -20.60
N GLY A 147 4.30 -0.25 -19.38
CA GLY A 147 5.51 -0.13 -18.57
C GLY A 147 5.23 0.26 -17.13
N GLY A 148 6.23 0.09 -16.26
CA GLY A 148 6.17 0.45 -14.84
C GLY A 148 7.47 1.04 -14.31
N GLU A 149 7.59 1.08 -12.99
CA GLU A 149 8.62 1.83 -12.28
C GLU A 149 9.97 1.11 -12.24
N PHE A 150 9.97 -0.21 -12.05
CA PHE A 150 11.18 -0.99 -11.76
C PHE A 150 11.20 -2.33 -12.50
N ALA A 151 12.37 -2.78 -12.86
CA ALA A 151 12.63 -4.14 -13.32
C ALA A 151 13.02 -5.04 -12.13
N LEU A 152 12.65 -6.32 -12.20
CA LEU A 152 13.00 -7.35 -11.23
C LEU A 152 14.18 -8.19 -11.73
N GLY A 153 15.29 -8.15 -11.00
CA GLY A 153 16.48 -8.96 -11.25
C GLY A 153 16.28 -10.42 -10.85
N SER A 154 17.08 -11.33 -11.43
CA SER A 154 17.06 -12.76 -11.06
C SER A 154 17.52 -13.03 -9.63
N ASP A 155 18.19 -12.06 -9.01
CA ASP A 155 18.61 -12.05 -7.61
C ASP A 155 17.51 -11.54 -6.65
N GLY A 156 16.32 -11.23 -7.18
CA GLY A 156 15.19 -10.70 -6.41
C GLY A 156 15.32 -9.21 -6.07
N ARG A 157 16.32 -8.51 -6.60
CA ARG A 157 16.51 -7.07 -6.38
C ARG A 157 15.84 -6.25 -7.45
N LEU A 158 15.36 -5.07 -7.07
CA LEU A 158 14.78 -4.13 -8.01
C LEU A 158 15.88 -3.26 -8.63
N HIS A 159 15.70 -2.90 -9.89
CA HIS A 159 16.57 -1.98 -10.61
C HIS A 159 15.80 -1.17 -11.66
N GLU A 160 16.43 -0.13 -12.22
CA GLU A 160 15.81 0.73 -13.23
C GLU A 160 16.13 0.31 -14.68
N ALA A 161 17.12 -0.55 -14.89
CA ALA A 161 17.52 -1.00 -16.22
C ALA A 161 16.60 -2.13 -16.74
N GLY A 162 16.32 -2.16 -18.05
CA GLY A 162 15.60 -3.27 -18.68
C GLY A 162 14.07 -3.19 -18.62
N PRO A 163 13.36 -4.30 -18.89
CA PRO A 163 11.90 -4.33 -18.93
C PRO A 163 11.29 -4.12 -17.54
N ARG A 164 10.60 -3.01 -17.34
CA ARG A 164 10.03 -2.62 -16.05
C ARG A 164 8.60 -3.15 -15.85
N GLN A 165 8.33 -3.64 -14.65
CA GLN A 165 7.02 -4.00 -14.12
C GLN A 165 6.44 -2.85 -13.29
N THR A 166 5.13 -2.89 -13.05
CA THR A 166 4.44 -1.85 -12.26
C THR A 166 4.47 -2.21 -10.78
N LEU A 167 4.73 -1.24 -9.91
CA LEU A 167 4.54 -1.40 -8.48
C LEU A 167 3.07 -1.73 -8.18
N ALA A 168 2.84 -2.82 -7.46
CA ALA A 168 1.52 -3.19 -6.99
C ALA A 168 0.99 -2.28 -5.88
N ASN A 169 1.72 -1.21 -5.51
CA ASN A 169 1.55 -0.36 -4.32
C ASN A 169 1.17 -1.14 -3.04
N ILE A 170 1.80 -2.31 -2.89
CA ILE A 170 1.74 -3.20 -1.74
C ILE A 170 3.19 -3.60 -1.45
N GLY A 171 3.68 -3.29 -0.27
CA GLY A 171 5.07 -3.56 0.10
C GLY A 171 5.31 -3.57 1.59
N LEU A 172 6.52 -3.96 1.97
CA LEU A 172 7.02 -4.00 3.33
C LEU A 172 8.24 -3.09 3.43
N LEU A 173 8.27 -2.20 4.40
CA LEU A 173 9.31 -1.19 4.57
C LEU A 173 9.83 -1.20 6.01
N ARG A 174 11.11 -0.89 6.22
CA ARG A 174 11.60 -0.55 7.56
C ARG A 174 11.11 0.83 7.95
N THR A 175 10.56 0.95 9.16
CA THR A 175 10.11 2.25 9.69
C THR A 175 11.25 3.22 9.94
N ALA A 176 12.48 2.72 10.10
CA ALA A 176 13.69 3.55 10.20
C ALA A 176 13.94 4.41 8.94
N LEU A 177 13.52 3.96 7.75
CA LEU A 177 13.73 4.71 6.49
C LEU A 177 12.90 5.99 6.39
N ILE A 178 11.84 6.06 7.18
CA ILE A 178 10.82 7.10 7.12
C ILE A 178 10.77 7.93 8.41
N ALA A 179 11.61 7.60 9.40
CA ALA A 179 11.61 8.23 10.72
C ALA A 179 11.89 9.75 10.65
N ASP A 180 12.80 10.14 9.77
CA ASP A 180 13.27 11.53 9.62
C ASP A 180 12.60 12.27 8.46
N TRP A 181 11.59 11.68 7.83
CA TRP A 181 10.88 12.34 6.75
C TRP A 181 10.09 13.56 7.23
N PRO A 182 9.99 14.62 6.41
CA PRO A 182 9.25 15.82 6.79
C PRO A 182 7.77 15.51 6.96
N ARG A 183 7.23 15.77 8.15
CA ARG A 183 5.80 15.56 8.46
C ARG A 183 4.97 16.75 8.01
N ASN A 184 3.70 16.51 7.70
CA ASN A 184 2.76 17.53 7.22
C ASN A 184 3.23 18.28 5.96
N GLN A 185 4.05 17.64 5.13
CA GLN A 185 4.51 18.19 3.85
C GLN A 185 4.07 17.29 2.72
N ARG A 186 3.74 17.90 1.57
CA ARG A 186 3.26 17.18 0.40
C ARG A 186 4.43 16.66 -0.45
N PHE A 187 4.57 15.33 -0.56
CA PHE A 187 5.55 14.70 -1.45
C PHE A 187 5.22 13.24 -1.76
N ALA A 188 5.76 12.73 -2.88
CA ALA A 188 5.57 11.37 -3.36
C ALA A 188 6.58 10.37 -2.77
N LEU A 189 6.18 9.09 -2.67
CA LEU A 189 7.08 7.98 -2.30
C LEU A 189 8.09 7.60 -3.39
N LEU A 190 7.70 7.71 -4.66
CA LEU A 190 8.46 7.15 -5.78
C LEU A 190 9.91 7.66 -5.88
N PRO A 191 10.22 8.96 -5.67
CA PRO A 191 11.61 9.43 -5.64
C PRO A 191 12.46 8.69 -4.59
N HIS A 192 11.93 8.49 -3.37
CA HIS A 192 12.64 7.76 -2.31
C HIS A 192 12.85 6.29 -2.67
N TYR A 193 11.85 5.65 -3.31
CA TYR A 193 11.99 4.28 -3.78
C TYR A 193 13.10 4.16 -4.82
N ARG A 194 13.22 5.11 -5.74
CA ARG A 194 14.31 5.15 -6.73
C ARG A 194 15.68 5.29 -6.05
N ASP A 195 15.79 6.15 -5.04
CA ASP A 195 17.04 6.31 -4.29
C ASP A 195 17.45 5.00 -3.60
N TRP A 196 16.51 4.28 -2.98
CA TRP A 196 16.79 2.99 -2.34
C TRP A 196 17.12 1.90 -3.36
N VAL A 197 16.43 1.89 -4.51
CA VAL A 197 16.71 0.97 -5.62
C VAL A 197 18.10 1.22 -6.18
N ALA A 198 18.50 2.48 -6.39
CA ALA A 198 19.83 2.84 -6.87
C ALA A 198 20.95 2.41 -5.91
N GLN A 199 20.66 2.34 -4.61
CA GLN A 199 21.57 1.83 -3.58
C GLN A 199 21.56 0.29 -3.47
N GLY A 200 20.76 -0.41 -4.27
CA GLY A 200 20.61 -1.86 -4.15
C GLY A 200 20.03 -2.26 -2.80
N ARG A 201 19.05 -1.52 -2.26
CA ARG A 201 18.45 -1.78 -0.94
C ARG A 201 17.02 -2.29 -1.01
N VAL A 202 16.52 -2.57 -2.21
CA VAL A 202 15.13 -2.93 -2.45
C VAL A 202 15.04 -4.29 -3.15
N THR A 203 14.20 -5.15 -2.61
CA THR A 203 13.83 -6.42 -3.21
C THR A 203 12.40 -6.38 -3.71
N GLY A 204 12.02 -7.36 -4.50
CA GLY A 204 10.62 -7.52 -4.86
C GLY A 204 10.29 -8.89 -5.40
N GLN A 205 9.01 -9.07 -5.66
CA GLN A 205 8.48 -10.30 -6.24
C GLN A 205 7.32 -10.00 -7.17
N LEU A 206 7.19 -10.84 -8.20
CA LEU A 206 6.17 -10.68 -9.22
C LEU A 206 4.88 -11.40 -8.80
N HIS A 207 3.76 -10.67 -8.81
CA HIS A 207 2.42 -11.22 -8.68
C HIS A 207 1.73 -11.31 -10.04
N THR A 208 1.37 -12.52 -10.46
CA THR A 208 0.68 -12.76 -11.74
C THR A 208 -0.82 -13.06 -11.57
N GLY A 209 -1.33 -13.07 -10.34
CA GLY A 209 -2.76 -13.25 -10.05
C GLY A 209 -3.57 -11.97 -10.25
N LEU A 210 -4.82 -11.97 -9.78
CA LEU A 210 -5.69 -10.80 -9.92
C LEU A 210 -5.14 -9.60 -9.13
N TRP A 211 -4.98 -8.48 -9.83
CA TRP A 211 -4.66 -7.18 -9.28
C TRP A 211 -5.24 -6.08 -10.17
N CYS A 212 -5.83 -5.07 -9.56
CA CYS A 212 -6.48 -3.97 -10.26
C CYS A 212 -6.37 -2.68 -9.45
N ASN A 213 -5.88 -1.62 -10.08
CA ASN A 213 -6.10 -0.25 -9.62
C ASN A 213 -7.55 0.12 -9.91
N VAL A 214 -8.39 0.12 -8.88
CA VAL A 214 -9.81 0.47 -8.99
C VAL A 214 -9.87 1.99 -9.13
N THR A 215 -10.00 2.52 -10.34
CA THR A 215 -9.96 3.97 -10.59
C THR A 215 -11.19 4.50 -11.29
N THR A 216 -12.04 3.62 -11.79
CA THR A 216 -13.28 3.92 -12.51
C THR A 216 -14.42 3.03 -12.03
N ALA A 217 -15.67 3.41 -12.34
CA ALA A 217 -16.83 2.54 -12.09
C ALA A 217 -16.76 1.24 -12.91
N GLY A 218 -16.20 1.29 -14.12
CA GLY A 218 -16.02 0.11 -14.97
C GLY A 218 -15.08 -0.94 -14.36
N ASP A 219 -14.08 -0.51 -13.58
CA ASP A 219 -13.21 -1.42 -12.82
C ASP A 219 -14.01 -2.20 -11.79
N VAL A 220 -14.85 -1.50 -11.01
CA VAL A 220 -15.72 -2.09 -9.98
C VAL A 220 -16.68 -3.11 -10.59
N GLU A 221 -17.37 -2.74 -11.68
CA GLU A 221 -18.26 -3.66 -12.38
C GLU A 221 -17.54 -4.90 -12.90
N THR A 222 -16.34 -4.73 -13.46
CA THR A 222 -15.54 -5.83 -13.99
C THR A 222 -15.12 -6.79 -12.89
N LEU A 223 -14.71 -6.27 -11.72
CA LEU A 223 -14.35 -7.08 -10.57
C LEU A 223 -15.54 -7.80 -9.93
N ASN A 224 -16.74 -7.21 -10.00
CA ASN A 224 -17.97 -7.81 -9.47
C ASN A 224 -18.57 -8.89 -10.38
N ARG A 225 -18.25 -8.87 -11.68
CA ARG A 225 -18.70 -9.88 -12.65
C ARG A 225 -17.88 -11.17 -12.64
N ARG A 226 -16.68 -11.15 -12.05
CA ARG A 226 -15.73 -12.27 -11.99
C ARG A 226 -15.81 -12.97 -10.64
#